data_AF-A0AAV3W6T1-F1
#
_entry.id   AF-A0AAV3W6T1-F1
#
_cell.length_a   1.000
_cell.length_b   1.000
_cell.length_c   1.000
_cell.angle_alpha   90.00
_cell.angle_beta   90.00
_cell.angle_gamma   90.00
#
_symmetry.space_group_name_H-M   'P 1'
#
loop_
_entity.id
_entity.type
_entity.pdbx_description
1 polymer ?
#
loop_
_entity_poly.entity_id
_entity_poly.type
_entity_poly.pdbx_seq_one_letter_code
_entity_poly.pdbx_strand_id
1 'polypeptide(L)'
;MDKLLDNKEISEIFLEVICSFFEKDLKAKNFGTDSNLYHSEIHMLQYIKENEGLHISAIARKLEITRGAVSQTIKRLENKGYLFKEASSDSNSKLILKLTEKGEVAYKNHKSYHNQYNLVIKELLRSASRENKEFLYNFLKQFKDKI
;
A
#
# COMPACT_ATOMS: atom_id res chain seq x y z
N MET A 1 10.40 -1.47 41.74
CA MET A 1 8.98 -1.82 41.87
C MET A 1 8.45 -1.77 40.45
N ASP A 2 8.39 -2.93 39.80
CA ASP A 2 7.90 -3.05 38.42
C ASP A 2 6.52 -2.41 38.35
N LYS A 3 6.39 -1.32 37.57
CA LYS A 3 5.08 -0.97 37.05
C LYS A 3 4.69 -2.15 36.17
N LEU A 4 3.80 -3.00 36.70
CA LEU A 4 3.11 -4.00 35.91
C LEU A 4 2.63 -3.28 34.64
N LEU A 5 3.04 -3.73 33.45
CA LEU A 5 2.58 -3.14 32.19
C LEU A 5 1.04 -3.14 32.23
N ASP A 6 0.43 -1.97 32.21
CA ASP A 6 -1.01 -1.84 32.17
C ASP A 6 -1.50 -2.21 30.77
N ASN A 7 -2.40 -3.19 30.67
CA ASN A 7 -3.01 -3.59 29.40
C ASN A 7 -3.67 -2.41 28.68
N LYS A 8 -4.16 -1.44 29.45
CA LYS A 8 -4.73 -0.20 28.89
C LYS A 8 -3.65 0.64 28.19
N GLU A 9 -2.51 0.86 28.84
CA GLU A 9 -1.39 1.62 28.28
C GLU A 9 -0.85 0.94 27.00
N ILE A 10 -0.73 -0.39 26.99
CA ILE A 10 -0.36 -1.15 25.78
C ILE A 10 -1.36 -0.88 24.65
N SER A 11 -2.67 -0.94 24.95
CA SER A 11 -3.72 -0.72 23.95
C SER A 11 -3.71 0.70 23.39
N GLU A 12 -3.49 1.71 24.24
CA GLU A 12 -3.43 3.11 23.84
C GLU A 12 -2.24 3.35 22.89
N ILE A 13 -1.04 2.90 23.26
CA ILE A 13 0.15 3.00 22.40
C ILE A 13 -0.06 2.24 21.08
N PHE A 14 -0.67 1.06 21.13
CA PHE A 14 -0.91 0.26 19.93
C PHE A 14 -1.84 0.99 18.94
N LEU A 15 -2.92 1.62 19.43
CA LEU A 15 -3.80 2.44 18.62
C LEU A 15 -3.10 3.68 18.08
N GLU A 16 -2.30 4.37 18.89
CA GLU A 16 -1.52 5.54 18.45
C GLU A 16 -0.55 5.21 17.31
N VAL A 17 0.12 4.04 17.38
CA VAL A 17 1.01 3.57 16.33
C VAL A 17 0.24 3.30 15.04
N ILE A 18 -0.92 2.63 15.12
CA ILE A 18 -1.79 2.37 13.96
C ILE A 18 -2.25 3.69 13.33
N CYS A 19 -2.79 4.61 14.12
CA CYS A 19 -3.24 5.92 13.64
C CYS A 19 -2.08 6.70 12.98
N SER A 20 -0.91 6.74 13.63
CA SER A 20 0.28 7.40 13.10
C SER A 20 0.74 6.80 11.77
N PHE A 21 0.62 5.48 11.60
CA PHE A 21 0.92 4.80 10.35
C PHE A 21 -0.06 5.22 9.26
N PHE A 22 -1.37 5.13 9.52
CA PHE A 22 -2.42 5.53 8.59
C PHE A 22 -2.28 7.00 8.17
N GLU A 23 -2.06 7.92 9.10
CA GLU A 23 -1.87 9.34 8.78
C GLU A 23 -0.66 9.59 7.89
N LYS A 24 0.45 8.89 8.15
CA LYS A 24 1.65 8.99 7.30
C LYS A 24 1.38 8.43 5.92
N ASP A 25 0.68 7.31 5.82
CA ASP A 25 0.42 6.65 4.54
C ASP A 25 -0.60 7.40 3.67
N LEU A 26 -1.63 8.02 4.29
CA LEU A 26 -2.64 8.84 3.62
C LEU A 26 -2.10 10.16 3.04
N LYS A 27 -0.99 10.69 3.59
CA LYS A 27 -0.36 11.90 3.06
C LYS A 27 0.08 11.67 1.63
N ALA A 28 -0.37 12.56 0.75
CA ALA A 28 0.04 12.56 -0.64
C ALA A 28 1.55 12.81 -0.76
N LYS A 29 2.22 12.04 -1.61
CA LYS A 29 3.67 12.09 -1.82
C LYS A 29 3.98 12.01 -3.31
N ASN A 30 5.13 12.53 -3.71
CA ASN A 30 5.53 12.50 -5.11
C ASN A 30 6.22 11.20 -5.53
N PHE A 31 6.66 10.37 -4.57
CA PHE A 31 7.41 9.13 -4.82
C PHE A 31 8.53 9.29 -5.86
N GLY A 32 9.30 10.39 -5.77
CA GLY A 32 10.41 10.68 -6.68
C GLY A 32 9.99 11.12 -8.08
N THR A 33 8.77 11.64 -8.22
CA THR A 33 8.27 12.24 -9.47
C THR A 33 7.92 13.72 -9.27
N ASP A 34 7.43 14.37 -10.31
CA ASP A 34 7.08 15.79 -10.42
C ASP A 34 5.69 16.15 -9.85
N SER A 35 4.86 15.16 -9.48
CA SER A 35 3.52 15.41 -8.94
C SER A 35 3.17 14.51 -7.75
N ASN A 36 2.33 15.02 -6.85
CA ASN A 36 1.85 14.23 -5.72
C ASN A 36 0.79 13.21 -6.15
N LEU A 37 0.89 12.01 -5.57
CA LEU A 37 -0.07 10.93 -5.65
C LEU A 37 -0.76 10.76 -4.30
N TYR A 38 -2.09 10.73 -4.33
CA TYR A 38 -2.88 10.34 -3.15
C TYR A 38 -2.80 8.83 -2.91
N HIS A 39 -3.11 8.39 -1.69
CA HIS A 39 -3.08 6.99 -1.30
C HIS A 39 -3.78 6.07 -2.32
N SER A 40 -5.02 6.37 -2.70
CA SER A 40 -5.75 5.58 -3.71
C SER A 40 -5.05 5.51 -5.08
N GLU A 41 -4.31 6.56 -5.46
CA GLU A 41 -3.64 6.64 -6.76
C GLU A 41 -2.37 5.80 -6.78
N ILE A 42 -1.53 5.88 -5.74
CA ILE A 42 -0.30 5.08 -5.67
C ILE A 42 -0.61 3.59 -5.48
N HIS A 43 -1.62 3.26 -4.68
CA HIS A 43 -2.06 1.87 -4.52
C HIS A 43 -2.69 1.31 -5.79
N MET A 44 -3.39 2.14 -6.58
CA MET A 44 -3.89 1.73 -7.91
C MET A 44 -2.73 1.46 -8.88
N LEU A 45 -1.67 2.28 -8.89
CA LEU A 45 -0.48 2.03 -9.71
C LEU A 45 0.22 0.73 -9.32
N GLN A 46 0.42 0.51 -8.02
CA GLN A 46 0.97 -0.75 -7.50
C GLN A 46 0.12 -1.94 -7.96
N TYR A 47 -1.20 -1.85 -7.81
CA TYR A 47 -2.11 -2.92 -8.17
C TYR A 47 -2.03 -3.29 -9.65
N ILE A 48 -2.01 -2.27 -10.54
CA ILE A 48 -1.87 -2.47 -11.99
C ILE A 48 -0.54 -3.13 -12.31
N LYS A 49 0.56 -2.69 -11.67
CA LYS A 49 1.89 -3.26 -11.91
C LYS A 49 2.02 -4.71 -11.44
N GLU A 50 1.38 -5.05 -10.34
CA GLU A 50 1.38 -6.41 -9.80
C GLU A 50 0.39 -7.34 -10.53
N ASN A 51 -0.51 -6.78 -11.35
CA ASN A 51 -1.52 -7.51 -12.11
C ASN A 51 -1.58 -6.99 -13.57
N GLU A 52 -0.45 -7.05 -14.27
CA GLU A 52 -0.38 -6.56 -15.65
C GLU A 52 -1.38 -7.29 -16.56
N GLY A 53 -1.89 -6.57 -17.57
CA GLY A 53 -2.85 -7.12 -18.53
C GLY A 53 -4.30 -7.13 -18.05
N LEU A 54 -4.60 -6.64 -16.84
CA LEU A 54 -6.00 -6.52 -16.40
C LEU A 54 -6.74 -5.35 -17.08
N HIS A 55 -8.01 -5.58 -17.39
CA HIS A 55 -8.96 -4.54 -17.79
C HIS A 55 -9.60 -3.87 -16.58
N ILE A 56 -10.13 -2.66 -16.78
CA ILE A 56 -10.80 -1.85 -15.74
C ILE A 56 -11.89 -2.64 -14.99
N SER A 57 -12.70 -3.44 -15.70
CA SER A 57 -13.76 -4.25 -15.08
C SER A 57 -13.22 -5.35 -14.17
N ALA A 58 -12.08 -5.95 -14.53
CA ALA A 58 -11.43 -6.96 -13.71
C ALA A 58 -10.81 -6.34 -12.46
N ILE A 59 -10.19 -5.16 -12.59
CA ILE A 59 -9.66 -4.39 -11.46
C ILE A 59 -10.78 -4.04 -10.48
N ALA A 60 -11.89 -3.48 -10.97
CA ALA A 60 -13.04 -3.12 -10.14
C ALA A 60 -13.58 -4.31 -9.35
N ARG A 61 -13.73 -5.47 -10.00
CA ARG A 61 -14.19 -6.70 -9.34
C ARG A 61 -13.22 -7.20 -8.28
N LYS A 62 -11.92 -7.23 -8.58
CA LYS A 62 -10.91 -7.74 -7.64
C LYS A 62 -10.66 -6.80 -6.45
N LEU A 63 -10.85 -5.50 -6.64
CA LEU A 63 -10.75 -4.50 -5.58
C LEU A 63 -12.08 -4.26 -4.85
N GLU A 64 -13.16 -4.93 -5.26
CA GLU A 64 -14.51 -4.79 -4.69
C GLU A 64 -15.01 -3.33 -4.63
N ILE A 65 -14.63 -2.52 -5.62
CA ILE A 65 -15.06 -1.12 -5.77
C ILE A 65 -15.82 -0.91 -7.09
N THR A 66 -16.53 0.20 -7.19
CA THR A 66 -17.30 0.50 -8.39
C THR A 66 -16.40 0.74 -9.61
N ARG A 67 -16.88 0.36 -10.80
CA ARG A 67 -16.21 0.71 -12.06
C ARG A 67 -15.98 2.22 -12.19
N GLY A 68 -16.91 3.04 -11.72
CA GLY A 68 -16.78 4.50 -11.69
C GLY A 68 -15.59 4.98 -10.87
N ALA A 69 -15.38 4.42 -9.66
CA ALA A 69 -14.25 4.77 -8.81
C ALA A 69 -12.90 4.39 -9.44
N VAL A 70 -12.80 3.19 -10.03
CA VAL A 70 -11.61 2.79 -10.80
C VAL A 70 -11.40 3.75 -11.97
N SER A 71 -12.40 3.95 -12.82
CA SER A 71 -12.30 4.83 -13.99
C SER A 71 -11.87 6.25 -13.64
N GLN A 72 -12.40 6.82 -12.55
CA GLN A 72 -12.01 8.16 -12.09
C GLN A 72 -10.54 8.20 -11.67
N THR A 73 -10.07 7.18 -10.94
CA THR A 73 -8.67 7.07 -10.49
C THR A 73 -7.72 6.86 -11.67
N ILE A 74 -8.07 5.98 -12.61
CA ILE A 74 -7.33 5.77 -13.85
C ILE A 74 -7.22 7.06 -14.65
N LYS A 75 -8.33 7.80 -14.81
CA LYS A 75 -8.33 9.08 -15.54
C LYS A 75 -7.39 10.11 -14.90
N ARG A 76 -7.37 10.21 -13.56
CA ARG A 76 -6.41 11.10 -12.87
C ARG A 76 -4.97 10.68 -13.10
N LEU A 77 -4.67 9.38 -13.02
CA LEU A 77 -3.33 8.84 -13.24
C LEU A 77 -2.84 9.02 -14.68
N GLU A 78 -3.74 8.82 -15.66
CA GLU A 78 -3.48 9.06 -17.09
C GLU A 78 -3.22 10.54 -17.37
N ASN A 79 -4.06 11.44 -16.84
CA ASN A 79 -3.87 12.89 -16.97
C ASN A 79 -2.54 13.37 -16.34
N LYS A 80 -2.11 12.73 -15.25
CA LYS A 80 -0.81 12.99 -14.60
C LYS A 80 0.36 12.28 -15.30
N GLY A 81 0.11 11.44 -16.31
CA GLY A 81 1.13 10.75 -17.09
C GLY A 81 1.77 9.53 -16.42
N TYR A 82 1.14 8.91 -15.42
CA TYR A 82 1.67 7.71 -14.74
C TYR A 82 1.30 6.39 -15.41
N LEU A 83 0.25 6.38 -16.23
CA LEU A 83 -0.20 5.19 -16.94
C LEU A 83 -0.82 5.56 -18.29
N PHE A 84 -1.00 4.55 -19.14
CA PHE A 84 -1.72 4.66 -20.39
C PHE A 84 -2.59 3.42 -20.62
N LYS A 85 -3.56 3.56 -21.53
CA LYS A 85 -4.38 2.47 -22.02
C LYS A 85 -3.82 1.93 -23.33
N GLU A 86 -3.81 0.62 -23.48
CA GLU A 86 -3.38 -0.07 -24.70
C GLU A 86 -4.45 -1.09 -25.11
N ALA A 87 -4.61 -1.33 -26.42
CA ALA A 87 -5.45 -2.41 -26.90
C ALA A 87 -4.85 -3.76 -26.49
N SER A 88 -5.68 -4.67 -26.02
CA SER A 88 -5.26 -6.04 -25.74
C SER A 88 -4.94 -6.78 -27.03
N SER A 89 -3.88 -7.58 -27.00
CA SER A 89 -3.53 -8.53 -28.07
C SER A 89 -4.66 -9.50 -28.39
N ASP A 90 -5.47 -9.86 -27.39
CA ASP A 90 -6.50 -10.88 -27.51
C ASP A 90 -7.82 -10.30 -28.05
N SER A 91 -8.00 -8.99 -27.94
CA SER A 91 -9.20 -8.31 -28.42
C SER A 91 -9.01 -6.79 -28.43
N ASN A 92 -9.09 -6.20 -29.63
CA ASN A 92 -9.04 -4.75 -29.81
C ASN A 92 -10.18 -3.99 -29.09
N SER A 93 -11.24 -4.68 -28.66
CA SER A 93 -12.33 -4.07 -27.89
C SER A 93 -12.04 -3.96 -26.39
N LYS A 94 -10.92 -4.53 -25.91
CA LYS A 94 -10.57 -4.51 -24.50
C LYS A 94 -9.26 -3.74 -24.27
N LEU A 95 -9.35 -2.65 -23.52
CA LEU A 95 -8.19 -1.85 -23.12
C LEU A 95 -7.57 -2.41 -21.85
N ILE A 96 -6.27 -2.66 -21.87
CA ILE A 96 -5.44 -2.96 -20.70
C ILE A 96 -4.75 -1.69 -20.20
N LEU A 97 -4.28 -1.71 -18.96
CA LEU A 97 -3.55 -0.61 -18.35
C LEU A 97 -2.08 -0.98 -18.21
N LYS A 98 -1.21 -0.04 -18.57
CA LYS A 98 0.24 -0.15 -18.37
C LYS A 98 0.80 1.12 -17.76
N LEU A 99 1.83 0.96 -16.95
CA LEU A 99 2.56 2.09 -16.35
C LEU A 99 3.44 2.75 -17.42
N THR A 100 3.58 4.07 -17.34
CA THR A 100 4.66 4.79 -18.03
C THR A 100 5.96 4.65 -17.23
N GLU A 101 7.09 5.14 -17.75
CA GLU A 101 8.34 5.24 -16.98
C GLU A 101 8.15 6.03 -15.68
N LYS A 102 7.38 7.14 -15.74
CA LYS A 102 6.99 7.93 -14.56
C LYS A 102 6.16 7.09 -13.57
N GLY A 103 5.25 6.25 -14.07
CA GLY A 103 4.53 5.24 -13.28
C GLY A 103 5.45 4.27 -12.57
N GLU A 104 6.42 3.70 -13.28
CA GLU A 104 7.37 2.73 -12.76
C GLU A 104 8.27 3.32 -11.66
N VAL A 105 8.72 4.56 -11.83
CA VAL A 105 9.48 5.29 -10.80
C VAL A 105 8.64 5.43 -9.53
N ALA A 106 7.40 5.90 -9.66
CA ALA A 106 6.51 6.08 -8.52
C ALA A 106 6.23 4.76 -7.79
N TYR A 107 5.94 3.68 -8.53
CA TYR A 107 5.73 2.34 -7.96
C TYR A 107 6.96 1.84 -7.19
N LYS A 108 8.15 1.91 -7.78
CA LYS A 108 9.40 1.43 -7.14
C LYS A 108 9.70 2.22 -5.86
N ASN A 109 9.50 3.53 -5.90
CA ASN A 109 9.74 4.39 -4.75
C ASN A 109 8.69 4.21 -3.65
N HIS A 110 7.43 3.94 -4.01
CA HIS A 110 6.39 3.55 -3.05
C HIS A 110 6.73 2.23 -2.34
N LYS A 111 7.13 1.19 -3.10
CA LYS A 111 7.56 -0.09 -2.54
C LYS A 111 8.78 0.07 -1.62
N SER A 112 9.71 0.94 -2.01
CA SER A 112 10.90 1.27 -1.19
C SER A 112 10.51 2.01 0.09
N TYR A 113 9.55 2.94 0.00
CA TYR A 113 9.00 3.65 1.15
C TYR A 113 8.37 2.69 2.16
N HIS A 114 7.54 1.73 1.70
CA HIS A 114 6.99 0.70 2.59
C HIS A 114 8.09 -0.23 3.16
N ASN A 115 9.13 -0.53 2.38
CA ASN A 115 10.26 -1.32 2.87
C ASN A 115 11.07 -0.62 3.98
N GLN A 116 10.97 0.70 4.14
CA GLN A 116 11.62 1.40 5.26
C GLN A 116 11.07 0.92 6.60
N TYR A 117 9.80 0.52 6.68
CA TYR A 117 9.24 -0.06 7.90
C TYR A 117 9.91 -1.39 8.27
N ASN A 118 10.27 -2.22 7.30
CA ASN A 118 11.01 -3.46 7.55
C ASN A 118 12.38 -3.17 8.17
N LEU A 119 13.05 -2.09 7.76
CA LEU A 119 14.33 -1.67 8.34
C LEU A 119 14.16 -1.20 9.79
N VAL A 120 13.12 -0.40 10.07
CA VAL A 120 12.80 0.04 11.43
C VAL A 120 12.49 -1.15 12.34
N ILE A 121 11.63 -2.07 11.92
CA ILE A 121 11.30 -3.27 12.69
C ILE A 121 12.54 -4.15 12.92
N LYS A 122 13.37 -4.33 11.89
CA LYS A 122 14.61 -5.10 12.00
C LYS A 122 15.56 -4.51 13.04
N GLU A 123 15.68 -3.17 13.09
CA GLU A 123 16.52 -2.49 14.07
C GLU A 123 15.95 -2.59 15.48
N LEU A 124 14.65 -2.34 15.66
CA LEU A 124 13.97 -2.44 16.97
C LEU A 124 14.05 -3.86 17.55
N LEU A 125 14.01 -4.89 16.69
CA LEU A 125 14.08 -6.29 17.10
C LEU A 125 15.50 -6.88 17.03
N ARG A 126 16.53 -6.07 16.78
CA ARG A 126 17.91 -6.55 16.57
C ARG A 126 18.43 -7.33 17.78
N SER A 127 18.23 -6.80 18.98
CA SER A 127 18.66 -7.41 20.25
C SER A 127 17.57 -8.21 20.97
N ALA A 128 16.36 -8.28 20.41
CA ALA A 128 15.27 -9.03 21.04
C ALA A 128 15.55 -10.54 21.01
N SER A 129 15.27 -11.20 22.14
CA SER A 129 15.35 -12.66 22.26
C SER A 129 14.39 -13.35 21.30
N ARG A 130 14.66 -14.63 21.01
CA ARG A 130 13.75 -15.46 20.20
C ARG A 130 12.35 -15.52 20.80
N GLU A 131 12.27 -15.70 22.12
CA GLU A 131 11.00 -15.74 22.87
C GLU A 131 10.19 -14.46 22.70
N ASN A 132 10.82 -13.28 22.84
CA ASN A 132 10.13 -11.99 22.65
C ASN A 132 9.63 -11.80 21.22
N LYS A 133 10.39 -12.26 20.21
CA LYS A 133 9.98 -12.23 18.80
C LYS A 133 8.80 -13.16 18.53
N GLU A 134 8.83 -14.36 19.09
CA GLU A 134 7.74 -15.34 18.96
C GLU A 134 6.47 -14.83 19.65
N PHE A 135 6.59 -14.24 20.85
CA PHE A 135 5.48 -13.60 21.55
C PHE A 135 4.85 -12.49 20.70
N LEU A 136 5.65 -11.52 20.23
CA LEU A 136 5.17 -10.40 19.43
C LEU A 136 4.51 -10.87 18.13
N TYR A 137 5.12 -11.82 17.44
CA TYR A 137 4.55 -12.42 16.22
C TYR A 137 3.18 -13.05 16.49
N ASN A 138 3.08 -13.87 17.53
CA ASN A 138 1.83 -14.55 17.89
C ASN A 138 0.75 -13.55 18.34
N PHE A 139 1.11 -12.50 19.07
CA PHE A 139 0.20 -11.43 19.45
C PHE A 139 -0.36 -10.71 18.21
N LEU A 140 0.51 -10.22 17.32
CA LEU A 140 0.10 -9.51 16.11
C LEU A 140 -0.74 -10.38 15.18
N LYS A 141 -0.40 -11.68 15.06
CA LYS A 141 -1.18 -12.64 14.27
C LYS A 141 -2.59 -12.82 14.83
N GLN A 142 -2.71 -13.07 16.13
CA GLN A 142 -4.02 -13.20 16.78
C GLN A 142 -4.85 -11.93 16.71
N PHE A 143 -4.21 -10.76 16.83
CA PHE A 143 -4.89 -9.48 16.70
C PHE A 143 -5.45 -9.29 15.27
N LYS A 144 -4.61 -9.54 14.25
CA LYS A 144 -5.02 -9.46 12.84
C LYS A 144 -6.20 -10.38 12.51
N ASP A 145 -6.28 -11.56 13.13
CA ASP A 145 -7.37 -12.51 12.88
C ASP A 145 -8.67 -12.15 13.65
N LYS A 146 -8.63 -11.17 14.56
CA LYS A 146 -9.77 -10.71 15.36
C LYS A 146 -10.44 -9.44 14.82
N ILE A 147 -9.78 -8.70 13.93
CA ILE A 147 -10.28 -7.47 13.28
C ILE A 147 -10.59 -7.73 11.82
#